data_AF-A0A550CW76-F1
#
_entry.id   AF-A0A550CW76-F1
#
_cell.length_a   1.000
_cell.length_b   1.000
_cell.length_c   1.000
_cell.angle_alpha   90.00
_cell.angle_beta   90.00
_cell.angle_gamma   90.00
#
_symmetry.space_group_name_H-M   'P 1'
#
loop_
_entity.id
_entity.type
_entity.pdbx_description
1 polymer ?
#
loop_
_entity_poly.entity_id
_entity_poly.type
_entity_poly.pdbx_seq_one_letter_code
_entity_poly.pdbx_strand_id
1 'polypeptide(L)'
;MSIPAALLTADSLAATLDIIPGREALGLNGDTRAELISEQIVGLQAMPESTQMARYCEYAAKYLPQTIQKWKDGEVCLDQTAMFAAPLLRNEICDIPYFMRLAILPHNQDWVTMQFTRTLAAANVMDTMPEEGVERILQYLSTLLVIQGADNVPNEEKTAMIARLRIWQGRFPHVHSAERCLGMLSALPFPDSIIPTASIMRDRLLKGVHSCAICLSVKGVDGGTLLRCAKCRSTVYVRLIVNAHVCVMRLIFIQCGQEHQRAHWRQHKPQCFRVNFSCTLWRGI
;
A
#
# COMPACT_ATOMS: atom_id res chain seq x y z
N MET A 1 21.15 -15.08 11.68
CA MET A 1 21.38 -14.31 12.93
C MET A 1 20.06 -13.67 13.32
N SER A 2 19.73 -13.54 14.60
CA SER A 2 18.53 -12.80 15.02
C SER A 2 18.83 -11.31 15.05
N ILE A 3 17.98 -10.51 14.42
CA ILE A 3 18.13 -9.05 14.42
C ILE A 3 17.74 -8.52 15.80
N PRO A 4 18.54 -7.62 16.39
CA PRO A 4 18.19 -7.00 17.65
C PRO A 4 16.81 -6.32 17.61
N ALA A 5 15.97 -6.54 18.62
CA ALA A 5 14.63 -5.96 18.69
C ALA A 5 14.63 -4.42 18.60
N ALA A 6 15.73 -3.77 19.01
CA ALA A 6 15.92 -2.32 18.87
C ALA A 6 15.90 -1.84 17.41
N LEU A 7 16.30 -2.69 16.45
CA LEU A 7 16.29 -2.39 15.02
C LEU A 7 14.92 -2.65 14.37
N LEU A 8 13.98 -3.26 15.09
CA LEU A 8 12.65 -3.62 14.57
C LEU A 8 11.60 -2.57 14.97
N THR A 9 11.94 -1.30 14.75
CA THR A 9 11.12 -0.13 15.08
C THR A 9 10.89 0.76 13.86
N ALA A 10 9.82 1.55 13.88
CA ALA A 10 9.51 2.51 12.83
C ALA A 10 10.68 3.49 12.58
N ASP A 11 11.27 4.01 13.66
CA ASP A 11 12.37 4.97 13.56
C ASP A 11 13.64 4.31 13.03
N SER A 12 13.90 3.04 13.37
CA SER A 12 15.05 2.30 12.84
C SER A 12 14.90 2.00 11.34
N LEU A 13 13.71 1.61 10.87
CA LEU A 13 13.45 1.44 9.43
C LEU A 13 13.66 2.74 8.67
N ALA A 14 13.19 3.86 9.23
CA ALA A 14 13.34 5.17 8.61
C ALA A 14 14.79 5.66 8.62
N ALA A 15 15.55 5.37 9.69
CA ALA A 15 16.98 5.65 9.76
C ALA A 15 17.77 4.84 8.73
N THR A 16 17.50 3.53 8.58
CA THR A 16 18.12 2.69 7.56
C THR A 16 17.83 3.24 6.16
N LEU A 17 16.58 3.65 5.90
CA LEU A 17 16.18 4.31 4.66
C LEU A 17 16.71 5.73 4.49
N ASP A 18 17.45 6.26 5.45
CA ASP A 18 18.02 7.60 5.40
C ASP A 18 16.91 8.66 5.16
N ILE A 19 15.83 8.51 5.92
CA ILE A 19 14.67 9.43 5.94
C ILE A 19 14.79 10.43 7.09
N ILE A 20 15.50 10.09 8.17
CA ILE A 20 15.66 10.92 9.36
C ILE A 20 16.99 11.69 9.28
N PRO A 21 16.98 13.02 9.09
CA PRO A 21 18.21 13.81 9.01
C PRO A 21 19.06 13.66 10.27
N GLY A 22 20.37 13.48 10.11
CA GLY A 22 21.31 13.34 11.23
C GLY A 22 21.22 12.02 12.00
N ARG A 23 20.37 11.08 11.55
CA ARG A 23 20.38 9.66 11.96
C ARG A 23 20.63 8.72 10.80
N GLU A 24 21.29 9.25 9.79
CA GLU A 24 21.74 8.52 8.62
C GLU A 24 22.60 7.35 9.13
N ALA A 25 22.34 6.14 8.63
CA ALA A 25 23.23 5.01 8.89
C ALA A 25 24.57 5.32 8.20
N LEU A 26 25.45 6.01 8.92
CA LEU A 26 26.69 6.59 8.41
C LEU A 26 27.47 5.53 7.62
N GLY A 27 27.63 5.78 6.31
CA GLY A 27 28.50 4.98 5.44
C GLY A 27 27.88 3.73 4.79
N LEU A 28 26.57 3.48 4.93
CA LEU A 28 25.95 2.37 4.19
C LEU A 28 25.74 2.73 2.71
N ASN A 29 26.30 1.91 1.82
CA ASN A 29 25.97 1.95 0.39
C ASN A 29 24.53 1.43 0.12
N GLY A 30 24.09 1.48 -1.13
CA GLY A 30 22.74 1.05 -1.53
C GLY A 30 22.45 -0.41 -1.18
N ASP A 31 23.40 -1.30 -1.42
CA ASP A 31 23.28 -2.75 -1.21
C ASP A 31 23.17 -3.12 0.26
N THR A 32 24.07 -2.61 1.10
CA THR A 32 24.03 -2.90 2.53
C THR A 32 22.76 -2.35 3.17
N ARG A 33 22.24 -1.23 2.67
CA ARG A 33 20.95 -0.69 3.11
C ARG A 33 19.78 -1.61 2.75
N ALA A 34 19.80 -2.14 1.53
CA ALA A 34 18.80 -3.07 1.04
C ALA A 34 18.78 -4.39 1.82
N GLU A 35 19.95 -4.95 2.09
CA GLU A 35 20.13 -6.15 2.91
C GLU A 35 19.61 -5.91 4.32
N LEU A 36 20.00 -4.80 4.95
CA LEU A 36 19.56 -4.47 6.30
C LEU A 36 18.04 -4.24 6.38
N ILE A 37 17.43 -3.61 5.38
CA ILE A 37 15.97 -3.48 5.30
C ILE A 37 15.30 -4.84 5.14
N SER A 38 15.83 -5.69 4.27
CA SER A 38 15.30 -7.05 4.04
C SER A 38 15.34 -7.87 5.32
N GLU A 39 16.46 -7.80 6.02
CA GLU A 39 16.63 -8.36 7.36
C GLU A 39 15.57 -7.80 8.32
N GLN A 40 15.46 -6.48 8.47
CA GLN A 40 14.48 -5.86 9.37
C GLN A 40 13.04 -6.28 9.05
N ILE A 41 12.69 -6.42 7.77
CA ILE A 41 11.38 -6.93 7.33
C ILE A 41 11.17 -8.36 7.79
N VAL A 42 12.13 -9.26 7.56
CA VAL A 42 12.06 -10.66 8.03
C VAL A 42 11.89 -10.72 9.55
N GLY A 43 12.62 -9.88 10.28
CA GLY A 43 12.47 -9.76 11.74
C GLY A 43 11.08 -9.28 12.18
N LEU A 44 10.46 -8.36 11.44
CA LEU A 44 9.10 -7.89 11.69
C LEU A 44 8.05 -8.93 11.33
N GLN A 45 8.23 -9.67 10.24
CA GLN A 45 7.35 -10.76 9.80
C GLN A 45 7.36 -11.95 10.77
N ALA A 46 8.44 -12.14 11.53
CA ALA A 46 8.52 -13.15 12.59
C ALA A 46 7.76 -12.76 13.88
N MET A 47 7.28 -11.51 14.00
CA MET A 47 6.48 -11.07 15.15
C MET A 47 5.01 -11.49 15.02
N PRO A 48 4.22 -11.48 16.11
CA PRO A 48 2.77 -11.61 16.00
C PRO A 48 2.18 -10.55 15.06
N GLU A 49 1.21 -10.94 14.23
CA GLU A 49 0.59 -10.08 13.20
C GLU A 49 0.10 -8.73 13.76
N SER A 50 -0.49 -8.73 14.96
CA SER A 50 -0.95 -7.51 15.61
C SER A 50 0.18 -6.53 15.95
N THR A 51 1.34 -7.05 16.33
CA THR A 51 2.56 -6.27 16.60
C THR A 51 3.17 -5.77 15.29
N GLN A 52 3.28 -6.63 14.28
CA GLN A 52 3.77 -6.28 12.95
C GLN A 52 2.95 -5.12 12.36
N MET A 53 1.63 -5.26 12.32
CA MET A 53 0.70 -4.26 11.80
C MET A 53 0.80 -2.93 12.57
N ALA A 54 0.96 -2.98 13.90
CA ALA A 54 1.18 -1.77 14.69
C ALA A 54 2.49 -1.06 14.30
N ARG A 55 3.58 -1.80 14.04
CA ARG A 55 4.86 -1.22 13.59
C ARG A 55 4.77 -0.63 12.20
N TYR A 56 4.12 -1.31 11.26
CA TYR A 56 3.90 -0.78 9.91
C TYR A 56 3.01 0.47 9.93
N CYS A 57 1.94 0.48 10.73
CA CYS A 57 1.09 1.65 10.90
C CYS A 57 1.83 2.83 11.56
N GLU A 58 2.69 2.56 12.54
CA GLU A 58 3.54 3.57 13.18
C GLU A 58 4.51 4.18 12.16
N TYR A 59 5.21 3.34 11.41
CA TYR A 59 6.12 3.76 10.36
C TYR A 59 5.38 4.62 9.34
N ALA A 60 4.24 4.16 8.86
CA ALA A 60 3.52 4.86 7.80
C ALA A 60 2.93 6.19 8.24
N ALA A 61 2.46 6.30 9.49
CA ALA A 61 1.98 7.56 10.03
C ALA A 61 3.09 8.62 10.18
N LYS A 62 4.34 8.18 10.38
CA LYS A 62 5.50 9.07 10.59
C LYS A 62 6.27 9.40 9.32
N TYR A 63 6.49 8.40 8.45
CA TYR A 63 7.55 8.43 7.44
C TYR A 63 7.11 8.09 6.02
N LEU A 64 5.92 7.51 5.81
CA LEU A 64 5.47 7.08 4.47
C LEU A 64 5.55 8.19 3.40
N PRO A 65 5.17 9.46 3.68
CA PRO A 65 5.29 10.53 2.68
C PRO A 65 6.72 10.74 2.20
N GLN A 66 7.69 10.73 3.13
CA GLN A 66 9.11 10.84 2.84
C GLN A 66 9.63 9.60 2.12
N THR A 67 9.16 8.40 2.47
CA THR A 67 9.49 7.15 1.75
C THR A 67 9.04 7.20 0.30
N ILE A 68 7.82 7.71 0.05
CA ILE A 68 7.29 7.88 -1.32
C ILE A 68 8.09 8.93 -2.06
N GLN A 69 8.37 10.07 -1.43
CA GLN A 69 9.15 11.13 -2.06
C GLN A 69 10.55 10.62 -2.43
N LYS A 70 11.24 9.92 -1.52
CA LYS A 70 12.53 9.28 -1.79
C LYS A 70 12.47 8.27 -2.93
N TRP A 71 11.37 7.52 -3.06
CA TRP A 71 11.17 6.65 -4.21
C TRP A 71 10.94 7.42 -5.53
N LYS A 72 10.15 8.50 -5.49
CA LYS A 72 9.91 9.34 -6.66
C LYS A 72 11.22 10.00 -7.14
N ASP A 73 11.99 10.53 -6.19
CA ASP A 73 13.26 11.24 -6.42
C ASP A 73 14.41 10.31 -6.75
N GLY A 74 14.36 9.06 -6.27
CA GLY A 74 15.34 8.05 -6.61
C GLY A 74 15.45 7.90 -8.12
N GLU A 75 16.63 8.20 -8.66
CA GLU A 75 16.96 7.89 -10.05
C GLU A 75 16.71 6.40 -10.29
N VAL A 76 16.28 6.07 -11.50
CA VAL A 76 16.30 4.69 -11.97
C VAL A 76 17.76 4.29 -12.10
N CYS A 77 18.37 3.92 -10.98
CA CYS A 77 19.68 3.29 -10.90
C CYS A 77 19.58 1.95 -11.66
N LEU A 78 19.84 2.04 -12.97
CA LEU A 78 19.90 0.91 -13.90
C LEU A 78 20.99 -0.10 -13.49
N ASP A 79 21.88 0.30 -12.58
CA ASP A 79 22.80 -0.57 -11.84
C ASP A 79 22.08 -1.29 -10.69
N GLN A 80 21.32 -2.33 -11.04
CA GLN A 80 20.98 -3.49 -10.20
C GLN A 80 20.31 -3.25 -8.83
N THR A 81 20.11 -2.02 -8.36
CA THR A 81 19.87 -1.70 -6.93
C THR A 81 18.69 -0.74 -6.71
N ALA A 82 18.17 -0.11 -7.77
CA ALA A 82 17.03 0.84 -7.72
C ALA A 82 15.74 0.28 -7.11
N MET A 83 15.63 -1.04 -6.93
CA MET A 83 14.42 -1.69 -6.43
C MET A 83 14.44 -2.00 -4.93
N PHE A 84 15.56 -1.80 -4.21
CA PHE A 84 15.81 -2.70 -3.09
C PHE A 84 15.47 -2.23 -1.68
N ALA A 85 15.27 -0.95 -1.36
CA ALA A 85 14.97 -0.56 0.03
C ALA A 85 13.57 0.06 0.19
N ALA A 86 13.34 1.21 -0.46
CA ALA A 86 12.05 1.88 -0.40
C ALA A 86 10.91 1.09 -1.09
N PRO A 87 11.11 0.44 -2.26
CA PRO A 87 10.09 -0.42 -2.85
C PRO A 87 9.82 -1.70 -2.04
N LEU A 88 10.84 -2.33 -1.44
CA LEU A 88 10.64 -3.49 -0.56
C LEU A 88 9.73 -3.13 0.63
N LEU A 89 10.08 -2.09 1.38
CA LEU A 89 9.24 -1.68 2.50
C LEU A 89 7.85 -1.24 2.06
N ARG A 90 7.72 -0.65 0.86
CA ARG A 90 6.40 -0.27 0.32
C ARG A 90 5.55 -1.43 -0.13
N ASN A 91 6.14 -2.52 -0.62
CA ASN A 91 5.41 -3.76 -0.85
C ASN A 91 4.87 -4.31 0.48
N GLU A 92 5.69 -4.30 1.54
CA GLU A 92 5.28 -4.75 2.87
C GLU A 92 4.18 -3.91 3.51
N ILE A 93 4.15 -2.60 3.22
CA ILE A 93 3.11 -1.69 3.74
C ILE A 93 2.10 -1.30 2.66
N CYS A 94 1.99 -2.04 1.55
CA CYS A 94 1.06 -1.66 0.49
C CYS A 94 -0.40 -1.88 0.88
N ASP A 95 -0.66 -2.80 1.83
CA ASP A 95 -1.98 -3.23 2.28
C ASP A 95 -2.54 -2.40 3.46
N ILE A 96 -1.71 -1.58 4.11
CA ILE A 96 -2.14 -0.83 5.30
C ILE A 96 -3.02 0.38 4.94
N PRO A 97 -3.95 0.79 5.82
CA PRO A 97 -4.87 1.89 5.55
C PRO A 97 -4.20 3.25 5.21
N TYR A 98 -3.00 3.51 5.74
CA TYR A 98 -2.26 4.74 5.47
C TYR A 98 -1.77 4.81 4.01
N PHE A 99 -1.24 3.70 3.48
CA PHE A 99 -0.79 3.60 2.11
C PHE A 99 -1.96 3.68 1.14
N MET A 100 -3.00 2.88 1.37
CA MET A 100 -4.21 2.90 0.56
C MET A 100 -4.82 4.29 0.44
N ARG A 101 -4.87 5.03 1.56
CA ARG A 101 -5.40 6.39 1.57
C ARG A 101 -4.60 7.32 0.66
N LEU A 102 -3.27 7.23 0.70
CA LEU A 102 -2.43 8.02 -0.20
C LEU A 102 -2.64 7.60 -1.65
N ALA A 103 -2.60 6.30 -1.92
CA ALA A 103 -2.64 5.76 -3.27
C ALA A 103 -3.91 6.17 -4.04
N ILE A 104 -5.02 6.48 -3.35
CA ILE A 104 -6.28 6.93 -3.97
C ILE A 104 -6.43 8.46 -4.06
N LEU A 105 -5.47 9.26 -3.61
CA LEU A 105 -5.55 10.71 -3.75
C LEU A 105 -5.40 11.11 -5.23
N PRO A 106 -6.04 12.19 -5.72
CA PRO A 106 -5.95 12.58 -7.12
C PRO A 106 -4.53 12.88 -7.62
N HIS A 107 -3.70 13.56 -6.83
CA HIS A 107 -2.27 13.78 -7.13
C HIS A 107 -1.40 12.54 -6.90
N ASN A 108 -2.02 11.49 -6.35
CA ASN A 108 -1.58 10.10 -6.17
C ASN A 108 -1.34 9.24 -7.42
N GLN A 109 -2.07 9.56 -8.49
CA GLN A 109 -2.48 8.57 -9.51
C GLN A 109 -1.39 8.25 -10.55
N ASP A 110 -0.19 8.79 -10.36
CA ASP A 110 0.99 8.56 -11.20
C ASP A 110 1.84 7.36 -10.76
N TRP A 111 1.55 6.76 -9.59
CA TRP A 111 2.40 5.72 -9.01
C TRP A 111 2.40 4.43 -9.83
N VAL A 112 1.24 4.01 -10.33
CA VAL A 112 1.13 2.82 -11.18
C VAL A 112 1.94 2.99 -12.46
N THR A 113 1.80 4.12 -13.16
CA THR A 113 2.57 4.41 -14.37
C THR A 113 4.07 4.44 -14.06
N MET A 114 4.50 5.11 -12.99
CA MET A 114 5.90 5.15 -12.57
C MET A 114 6.46 3.74 -12.30
N GLN A 115 5.74 2.92 -11.52
CA GLN A 115 6.19 1.55 -11.22
C GLN A 115 6.20 0.68 -12.48
N PHE A 116 5.21 0.85 -13.36
CA PHE A 116 5.08 0.12 -14.61
C PHE A 116 6.28 0.36 -15.54
N THR A 117 6.61 1.63 -15.79
CA THR A 117 7.76 2.03 -16.61
C THR A 117 9.07 1.52 -16.00
N ARG A 118 9.23 1.61 -14.67
CA ARG A 118 10.42 1.08 -13.97
C ARG A 118 10.55 -0.43 -14.10
N THR A 119 9.45 -1.18 -13.95
CA THR A 119 9.45 -2.64 -14.13
C THR A 119 9.81 -3.02 -15.57
N LEU A 120 9.31 -2.29 -16.58
CA LEU A 120 9.70 -2.51 -17.98
C LEU A 120 11.18 -2.23 -18.23
N ALA A 121 11.68 -1.10 -17.72
CA ALA A 121 13.09 -0.74 -17.86
C ALA A 121 14.02 -1.77 -17.20
N ALA A 122 13.60 -2.35 -16.08
CA ALA A 122 14.33 -3.38 -15.34
C ALA A 122 14.17 -4.80 -15.92
N ALA A 123 13.39 -5.00 -16.99
CA ALA A 123 12.96 -6.34 -17.39
C ALA A 123 14.12 -7.29 -17.74
N ASN A 124 15.18 -6.80 -18.38
CA ASN A 124 16.38 -7.61 -18.67
C ASN A 124 17.11 -8.04 -17.39
N VAL A 125 17.13 -7.19 -16.36
CA VAL A 125 17.74 -7.51 -15.07
C VAL A 125 16.88 -8.56 -14.36
N MET A 126 15.55 -8.38 -14.36
CA MET A 126 14.59 -9.33 -13.79
C MET A 126 14.69 -10.73 -14.41
N ASP A 127 15.06 -10.84 -15.68
CA ASP A 127 15.34 -12.14 -16.33
C ASP A 127 16.53 -12.89 -15.71
N THR A 128 17.33 -12.27 -14.85
CA THR A 128 18.43 -12.95 -14.16
C THR A 128 18.26 -12.99 -12.64
N MET A 129 17.17 -12.39 -12.14
CA MET A 129 16.87 -12.34 -10.72
C MET A 129 16.34 -13.68 -10.20
N PRO A 130 16.51 -13.97 -8.90
CA PRO A 130 15.77 -15.03 -8.22
C PRO A 130 14.26 -14.80 -8.30
N GLU A 131 13.50 -15.89 -8.32
CA GLU A 131 12.04 -15.89 -8.39
C GLU A 131 11.37 -14.97 -7.35
N GLU A 132 11.86 -15.02 -6.11
CA GLU A 132 11.35 -14.18 -5.01
C GLU A 132 11.49 -12.68 -5.31
N GLY A 133 12.59 -12.27 -5.93
CA GLY A 133 12.81 -10.88 -6.30
C GLY A 133 11.81 -10.42 -7.37
N VAL A 134 11.54 -11.27 -8.36
CA VAL A 134 10.55 -10.99 -9.42
C VAL A 134 9.14 -10.93 -8.82
N GLU A 135 8.76 -11.89 -7.97
CA GLU A 135 7.44 -11.89 -7.31
C GLU A 135 7.20 -10.62 -6.50
N ARG A 136 8.16 -10.17 -5.69
CA ARG A 136 8.01 -8.93 -4.89
C ARG A 136 7.77 -7.69 -5.76
N ILE A 137 8.47 -7.58 -6.89
CA ILE A 137 8.31 -6.47 -7.83
C ILE A 137 6.91 -6.50 -8.45
N LEU A 138 6.50 -7.68 -8.93
CA LEU A 138 5.22 -7.87 -9.57
C LEU A 138 4.07 -7.75 -8.58
N GLN A 139 4.24 -8.17 -7.33
CA GLN A 139 3.25 -8.02 -6.27
C GLN A 139 2.95 -6.54 -6.03
N TYR A 140 3.99 -5.72 -5.92
CA TYR A 140 3.80 -4.27 -5.73
C TYR A 140 3.12 -3.62 -6.93
N LEU A 141 3.56 -3.94 -8.15
CA LEU A 141 2.90 -3.49 -9.38
C LEU A 141 1.43 -3.92 -9.41
N SER A 142 1.17 -5.17 -9.04
CA SER A 142 -0.17 -5.74 -9.01
C SER A 142 -1.08 -4.98 -8.04
N THR A 143 -0.58 -4.68 -6.83
CA THR A 143 -1.31 -3.87 -5.85
C THR A 143 -1.64 -2.47 -6.41
N LEU A 144 -0.69 -1.81 -7.07
CA LEU A 144 -0.93 -0.51 -7.70
C LEU A 144 -1.96 -0.59 -8.84
N LEU A 145 -1.90 -1.63 -9.68
CA LEU A 145 -2.90 -1.86 -10.74
C LEU A 145 -4.31 -2.05 -10.17
N VAL A 146 -4.46 -2.76 -9.04
CA VAL A 146 -5.76 -2.89 -8.37
C VAL A 146 -6.27 -1.54 -7.83
N ILE A 147 -5.38 -0.71 -7.28
CA ILE A 147 -5.73 0.54 -6.58
C ILE A 147 -5.86 1.75 -7.52
N GLN A 148 -5.11 1.82 -8.61
CA GLN A 148 -5.08 2.97 -9.50
C GLN A 148 -5.56 2.65 -10.93
N GLY A 149 -5.69 1.36 -11.25
CA GLY A 149 -5.99 0.93 -12.62
C GLY A 149 -4.79 1.09 -13.55
N ALA A 150 -5.01 0.85 -14.84
CA ALA A 150 -3.99 1.00 -15.88
C ALA A 150 -4.37 2.05 -16.94
N ASP A 151 -5.37 2.89 -16.67
CA ASP A 151 -5.94 3.82 -17.66
C ASP A 151 -4.90 4.83 -18.17
N ASN A 152 -3.99 5.25 -17.29
CA ASN A 152 -2.92 6.21 -17.60
C ASN A 152 -1.65 5.56 -18.19
N VAL A 153 -1.66 4.25 -18.45
CA VAL A 153 -0.51 3.54 -19.05
C VAL A 153 -0.72 3.44 -20.58
N PRO A 154 0.24 3.87 -21.41
CA PRO A 154 0.14 3.76 -22.87
C PRO A 154 -0.07 2.32 -23.34
N ASN A 155 -0.85 2.13 -24.40
CA ASN A 155 -1.14 0.79 -24.92
C ASN A 155 0.11 0.04 -25.39
N GLU A 156 1.09 0.75 -25.96
CA GLU A 156 2.37 0.16 -26.38
C GLU A 156 3.12 -0.43 -25.18
N GLU A 157 3.19 0.31 -24.06
CA GLU A 157 3.78 -0.17 -22.81
C GLU A 157 2.98 -1.35 -22.24
N LYS A 158 1.65 -1.32 -22.30
CA LYS A 158 0.79 -2.46 -21.90
C LYS A 158 1.14 -3.72 -22.69
N THR A 159 1.25 -3.61 -24.01
CA THR A 159 1.61 -4.72 -24.89
C THR A 159 3.00 -5.27 -24.56
N ALA A 160 3.99 -4.39 -24.36
CA ALA A 160 5.35 -4.79 -23.97
C ALA A 160 5.37 -5.51 -22.62
N MET A 161 4.64 -5.00 -21.62
CA MET A 161 4.55 -5.62 -20.30
C MET A 161 3.84 -6.97 -20.36
N ILE A 162 2.74 -7.10 -21.10
CA ILE A 162 2.05 -8.39 -21.28
C ILE A 162 2.98 -9.44 -21.86
N ALA A 163 3.81 -9.08 -22.86
CA ALA A 163 4.81 -9.99 -23.42
C ALA A 163 5.82 -10.45 -22.35
N ARG A 164 6.32 -9.51 -21.53
CA ARG A 164 7.24 -9.81 -20.42
C ARG A 164 6.61 -10.68 -19.34
N LEU A 165 5.40 -10.35 -18.91
CA LEU A 165 4.68 -11.11 -17.89
C LEU A 165 4.43 -12.56 -18.31
N ARG A 166 4.14 -12.82 -19.60
CA ARG A 166 4.01 -14.19 -20.13
C ARG A 166 5.32 -14.98 -20.04
N ILE A 167 6.44 -14.33 -20.35
CA ILE A 167 7.77 -14.93 -20.21
C ILE A 167 8.04 -15.27 -18.74
N TRP A 168 7.79 -14.35 -17.81
CA TRP A 168 8.00 -14.58 -16.38
C TRP A 168 7.03 -15.62 -15.81
N GLN A 169 5.77 -15.63 -16.22
CA GLN A 169 4.80 -16.66 -15.80
C GLN A 169 5.23 -18.06 -16.28
N GLY A 170 5.72 -18.18 -17.51
CA GLY A 170 6.22 -19.46 -18.03
C GLY A 170 7.51 -19.92 -17.34
N ARG A 171 8.37 -18.99 -16.95
CA ARG A 171 9.64 -19.28 -16.27
C ARG A 171 9.47 -19.55 -14.78
N PHE A 172 8.58 -18.83 -14.13
CA PHE A 172 8.35 -18.85 -12.70
C PHE A 172 6.89 -19.19 -12.41
N PRO A 173 6.51 -20.48 -12.49
CA PRO A 173 5.11 -20.90 -12.40
C PRO A 173 4.45 -20.59 -11.05
N HIS A 174 5.21 -20.29 -10.00
CA HIS A 174 4.69 -19.94 -8.67
C HIS A 174 4.58 -18.41 -8.45
N VAL A 175 4.95 -17.60 -9.44
CA VAL A 175 4.83 -16.13 -9.41
C VAL A 175 3.39 -15.73 -9.75
N HIS A 176 2.50 -15.89 -8.77
CA HIS A 176 1.08 -15.57 -8.90
C HIS A 176 0.83 -14.09 -9.20
N SER A 177 1.77 -13.21 -8.84
CA SER A 177 1.63 -11.78 -9.14
C SER A 177 1.76 -11.47 -10.63
N ALA A 178 2.48 -12.30 -11.40
CA ALA A 178 2.54 -12.17 -12.85
C ALA A 178 1.18 -12.46 -13.49
N GLU A 179 0.54 -13.55 -13.08
CA GLU A 179 -0.80 -13.93 -13.53
C GLU A 179 -1.83 -12.85 -13.18
N ARG A 180 -1.77 -12.30 -11.95
CA ARG A 180 -2.66 -11.20 -11.54
C ARG A 180 -2.46 -9.95 -12.39
N CYS A 181 -1.22 -9.55 -12.67
CA CYS A 181 -0.93 -8.44 -13.56
C CYS A 181 -1.47 -8.69 -14.98
N LEU A 182 -1.29 -9.90 -15.51
CA LEU A 182 -1.84 -10.29 -16.82
C LEU A 182 -3.36 -10.17 -16.85
N GLY A 183 -4.05 -10.64 -15.81
CA GLY A 183 -5.51 -10.53 -15.67
C GLY A 183 -6.02 -9.09 -15.63
N MET A 184 -5.23 -8.16 -15.08
CA MET A 184 -5.60 -6.74 -15.03
C MET A 184 -5.30 -5.98 -16.33
N LEU A 185 -4.28 -6.42 -17.07
CA LEU A 185 -3.85 -5.75 -18.31
C LEU A 185 -4.49 -6.34 -19.56
N SER A 186 -4.84 -7.62 -19.53
CA SER A 186 -5.49 -8.31 -20.63
C SER A 186 -7.00 -8.17 -20.48
N ALA A 187 -7.68 -7.57 -21.45
CA ALA A 187 -9.15 -7.55 -21.53
C ALA A 187 -9.77 -8.94 -21.74
N LEU A 188 -8.98 -10.01 -21.68
CA LEU A 188 -9.41 -11.38 -21.92
C LEU A 188 -9.86 -11.98 -20.60
N PRO A 189 -11.12 -12.47 -20.51
CA PRO A 189 -11.55 -13.24 -19.36
C PRO A 189 -10.71 -14.50 -19.29
N PHE A 190 -9.94 -14.69 -18.22
CA PHE A 190 -9.30 -15.96 -17.92
C PHE A 190 -10.41 -16.92 -17.45
N PRO A 191 -10.83 -17.91 -18.27
CA PRO A 191 -12.03 -18.71 -17.98
C PRO A 191 -11.89 -19.55 -16.70
N ASP A 192 -10.65 -19.86 -16.31
CA ASP A 192 -10.31 -20.72 -15.18
C ASP A 192 -9.54 -19.99 -14.07
N SER A 193 -9.49 -18.65 -14.11
CA SER A 193 -8.77 -17.85 -13.12
C SER A 193 -9.46 -17.93 -11.75
N ILE A 194 -8.75 -18.51 -10.76
CA ILE A 194 -9.12 -18.48 -9.33
C ILE A 194 -8.98 -17.05 -8.76
N ILE A 195 -8.35 -16.14 -9.50
CA ILE A 195 -8.07 -14.77 -9.10
C ILE A 195 -9.37 -13.96 -9.04
N PRO A 196 -9.77 -13.42 -7.87
CA PRO A 196 -10.90 -12.51 -7.77
C PRO A 196 -10.81 -11.38 -8.81
N THR A 197 -11.95 -10.94 -9.35
CA THR A 197 -11.96 -9.80 -10.26
C THR A 197 -11.28 -8.59 -9.63
N ALA A 198 -10.65 -7.75 -10.45
CA ALA A 198 -9.96 -6.55 -9.98
C ALA A 198 -10.84 -5.66 -9.08
N SER A 199 -12.15 -5.59 -9.35
CA SER A 199 -13.11 -4.87 -8.51
C SER A 199 -13.25 -5.45 -7.10
N ILE A 200 -13.38 -6.78 -6.98
CA ILE A 200 -13.48 -7.45 -5.66
C ILE A 200 -12.19 -7.25 -4.86
N MET A 201 -11.03 -7.35 -5.50
CA MET A 201 -9.75 -7.10 -4.84
C MET A 201 -9.64 -5.67 -4.35
N ARG A 202 -10.02 -4.71 -5.21
CA ARG A 202 -10.03 -3.30 -4.87
C ARG A 202 -10.90 -3.03 -3.65
N ASP A 203 -12.12 -3.57 -3.61
CA ASP A 203 -13.04 -3.37 -2.47
C ASP A 203 -12.46 -3.94 -1.17
N ARG A 204 -11.76 -5.08 -1.24
CA ARG A 204 -11.07 -5.66 -0.07
C ARG A 204 -9.91 -4.80 0.39
N LEU A 205 -9.05 -4.34 -0.52
CA LEU A 205 -7.89 -3.51 -0.21
C LEU A 205 -8.29 -2.13 0.32
N LEU A 206 -9.38 -1.55 -0.21
CA LEU A 206 -9.86 -0.24 0.20
C LEU A 206 -10.87 -0.28 1.35
N LYS A 207 -11.13 -1.46 1.93
CA LYS A 207 -11.97 -1.62 3.10
C LYS A 207 -11.46 -0.76 4.26
N GLY A 208 -12.35 0.01 4.86
CA GLY A 208 -12.01 0.90 5.96
C GLY A 208 -11.31 2.19 5.51
N VAL A 209 -11.00 2.38 4.23
CA VAL A 209 -10.35 3.60 3.70
C VAL A 209 -11.28 4.36 2.74
N HIS A 210 -11.91 3.62 1.83
CA HIS A 210 -12.93 4.13 0.90
C HIS A 210 -14.35 3.75 1.35
N SER A 211 -14.48 2.59 2.00
CA SER A 211 -15.73 2.10 2.58
C SER A 211 -15.64 1.99 4.09
N CYS A 212 -16.78 2.03 4.78
CA CYS A 212 -16.83 1.91 6.24
C CYS A 212 -16.16 0.60 6.72
N ALA A 213 -15.31 0.72 7.74
CA ALA A 213 -14.57 -0.42 8.30
C ALA A 213 -15.47 -1.57 8.83
N ILE A 214 -16.72 -1.26 9.22
CA ILE A 214 -17.69 -2.22 9.77
C ILE A 214 -18.68 -2.71 8.72
N CYS A 215 -19.46 -1.80 8.12
CA CYS A 215 -20.58 -2.16 7.25
C CYS A 215 -20.31 -2.08 5.75
N LEU A 216 -19.08 -1.75 5.34
CA LEU A 216 -18.65 -1.62 3.93
C LEU A 216 -19.42 -0.56 3.10
N SER A 217 -20.26 0.26 3.73
CA SER A 217 -20.91 1.36 3.01
C SER A 217 -19.88 2.38 2.50
N VAL A 218 -20.02 2.79 1.24
CA VAL A 218 -19.20 3.81 0.57
C VAL A 218 -19.75 5.24 0.73
N LYS A 219 -20.95 5.39 1.29
CA LYS A 219 -21.61 6.67 1.54
C LYS A 219 -22.14 6.77 2.97
N GLY A 220 -22.29 8.01 3.44
CA GLY A 220 -23.06 8.35 4.63
C GLY A 220 -24.53 7.93 4.47
N VAL A 221 -25.25 7.83 5.59
CA VAL A 221 -26.68 7.43 5.56
C VAL A 221 -27.53 8.46 4.80
N ASP A 222 -27.10 9.71 4.79
CA ASP A 222 -27.67 10.85 4.06
C ASP A 222 -27.17 10.96 2.61
N GLY A 223 -26.37 10.00 2.13
CA GLY A 223 -25.65 10.10 0.87
C GLY A 223 -24.40 11.00 0.93
N GLY A 224 -24.09 11.55 2.11
CA GLY A 224 -22.94 12.40 2.37
C GLY A 224 -21.61 11.63 2.47
N THR A 225 -20.53 12.34 2.81
CA THR A 225 -19.19 11.75 2.94
C THR A 225 -19.03 10.96 4.25
N LEU A 226 -18.24 9.89 4.19
CA LEU A 226 -17.90 9.09 5.38
C LEU A 226 -17.06 9.92 6.38
N LEU A 227 -17.30 9.71 7.67
CA LEU A 227 -16.52 10.29 8.76
C LEU A 227 -15.14 9.62 8.87
N ARG A 228 -14.08 10.41 8.87
CA ARG A 228 -12.70 9.93 9.09
C ARG A 228 -12.35 9.92 10.58
N CYS A 229 -11.54 8.96 11.00
CA CYS A 229 -10.93 8.98 12.33
C CYS A 229 -10.16 10.30 12.55
N ALA A 230 -10.49 11.04 13.60
CA ALA A 230 -9.89 12.35 13.87
C ALA A 230 -8.36 12.30 14.10
N LYS A 231 -7.85 11.17 14.63
CA LYS A 231 -6.43 11.00 14.96
C LYS A 231 -5.59 10.62 13.73
N CYS A 232 -5.92 9.52 13.05
CA CYS A 232 -5.11 9.02 11.93
C CYS A 232 -5.57 9.49 10.55
N ARG A 233 -6.85 9.87 10.41
CA ARG A 233 -7.54 10.21 9.15
C ARG A 233 -7.55 9.13 8.05
N SER A 234 -6.90 7.99 8.28
CA SER A 234 -6.81 6.87 7.34
C SER A 234 -8.08 6.00 7.33
N THR A 235 -8.69 5.76 8.49
CA THR A 235 -9.89 4.91 8.60
C THR A 235 -11.18 5.73 8.51
N VAL A 236 -12.17 5.22 7.77
CA VAL A 236 -13.50 5.84 7.57
C VAL A 236 -14.65 5.03 8.21
N TYR A 237 -15.68 5.76 8.64
CA TYR A 237 -16.90 5.28 9.29
C TYR A 237 -18.11 6.01 8.68
N VAL A 238 -19.30 5.42 8.69
CA VAL A 238 -20.49 6.06 8.08
C VAL A 238 -20.91 7.29 8.88
N ARG A 239 -21.12 8.43 8.23
CA ARG A 239 -21.65 9.64 8.90
C ARG A 239 -23.18 9.55 9.02
N LEU A 240 -23.71 9.98 10.15
CA LEU A 240 -25.12 10.31 10.36
C LEU A 240 -25.22 11.76 10.82
N ILE A 241 -26.11 12.54 10.22
CA ILE A 241 -26.56 13.82 10.74
C ILE A 241 -27.84 13.56 11.52
N VAL A 242 -27.81 13.75 12.84
CA VAL A 242 -29.03 13.80 13.63
C VAL A 242 -29.65 15.18 13.38
N ASN A 243 -30.73 15.24 12.60
CA ASN A 243 -31.61 16.40 12.64
C ASN A 243 -32.33 16.37 13.99
N ALA A 244 -31.97 17.29 14.89
CA ALA A 244 -32.39 17.34 16.28
C ALA A 244 -33.89 17.64 16.51
N HIS A 245 -34.76 17.49 15.50
CA HIS A 245 -36.15 17.98 15.55
C HIS A 245 -37.25 16.93 15.36
N VAL A 246 -36.96 15.65 15.19
CA VAL A 246 -38.01 14.62 15.08
C VAL A 246 -37.62 13.37 15.86
N CYS A 247 -37.82 13.43 17.17
CA CYS A 247 -37.55 12.31 18.07
C CYS A 247 -38.88 11.71 18.59
N VAL A 248 -39.71 11.17 17.69
CA VAL A 248 -40.82 10.29 18.09
C VAL A 248 -41.01 9.18 17.06
N MET A 249 -40.75 7.95 17.50
CA MET A 249 -41.19 6.67 16.92
C MET A 249 -40.91 6.37 15.44
N ARG A 250 -39.86 5.58 15.16
CA ARG A 250 -39.92 4.26 14.47
C ARG A 250 -38.55 3.82 13.97
N LEU A 251 -38.36 2.49 14.02
CA LEU A 251 -37.33 1.67 13.38
C LEU A 251 -35.92 1.75 13.98
N ILE A 252 -35.43 0.55 14.30
CA ILE A 252 -34.05 0.23 14.69
C ILE A 252 -33.14 0.58 13.50
N PHE A 253 -32.78 1.85 13.38
CA PHE A 253 -31.71 2.32 12.51
C PHE A 253 -30.44 2.41 13.35
N ILE A 254 -29.53 1.47 13.12
CA ILE A 254 -28.20 1.33 13.71
C ILE A 254 -27.45 2.67 13.60
N GLN A 255 -26.91 3.22 14.69
CA GLN A 255 -26.29 4.55 14.71
C GLN A 255 -24.83 4.47 14.18
N CYS A 256 -24.68 4.31 12.86
CA CYS A 256 -23.43 3.91 12.19
C CYS A 256 -22.17 4.83 12.28
N GLY A 257 -22.20 5.96 12.99
CA GLY A 257 -21.06 6.91 13.05
C GLY A 257 -20.08 6.68 14.18
N GLN A 258 -20.32 7.33 15.32
CA GLN A 258 -19.50 7.10 16.51
C GLN A 258 -19.65 5.66 17.03
N GLU A 259 -20.78 4.99 16.82
CA GLU A 259 -20.93 3.60 17.27
C GLU A 259 -20.04 2.65 16.48
N HIS A 260 -19.99 2.76 15.14
CA HIS A 260 -19.07 1.92 14.35
C HIS A 260 -17.62 2.20 14.71
N GLN A 261 -17.27 3.46 14.99
CA GLN A 261 -15.94 3.79 15.49
C GLN A 261 -15.69 3.16 16.87
N ARG A 262 -16.64 3.25 17.82
CA ARG A 262 -16.53 2.65 19.17
C ARG A 262 -16.46 1.12 19.11
N ALA A 263 -17.26 0.49 18.24
CA ALA A 263 -17.27 -0.95 18.01
C ALA A 263 -15.95 -1.43 17.41
N HIS A 264 -15.42 -0.69 16.42
CA HIS A 264 -14.13 -0.99 15.80
C HIS A 264 -12.92 -0.58 16.66
N TRP A 265 -13.11 0.24 17.71
CA TRP A 265 -12.01 0.89 18.41
C TRP A 265 -10.99 -0.07 18.99
N ARG A 266 -11.43 -1.23 19.51
CA ARG A 266 -10.51 -2.23 20.08
C ARG A 266 -9.51 -2.75 19.03
N GLN A 267 -9.95 -2.94 17.79
CA GLN A 267 -9.12 -3.38 16.66
C GLN A 267 -8.32 -2.21 16.08
N HIS A 268 -8.92 -1.02 15.99
CA HIS A 268 -8.29 0.16 15.39
C HIS A 268 -7.22 0.81 16.27
N LYS A 269 -7.43 0.86 17.59
CA LYS A 269 -6.60 1.62 18.54
C LYS A 269 -5.09 1.30 18.44
N PRO A 270 -4.65 0.03 18.35
CA PRO A 270 -3.22 -0.30 18.20
C PRO A 270 -2.59 0.21 16.91
N GLN A 271 -3.40 0.44 15.87
CA GLN A 271 -2.99 0.89 14.54
C GLN A 271 -3.22 2.41 14.33
N CYS A 272 -3.81 3.08 15.31
CA CYS A 272 -4.26 4.46 15.22
C CYS A 272 -3.16 5.43 15.70
N PHE A 273 -2.29 5.80 14.78
CA PHE A 273 -1.22 6.77 15.00
C PHE A 273 -1.63 8.14 14.47
N ARG A 274 -1.19 9.21 15.16
CA ARG A 274 -1.40 10.56 14.68
C ARG A 274 -0.47 10.77 13.50
N VAL A 275 -1.01 11.23 12.39
CA VAL A 275 -0.20 11.57 11.23
C VAL A 275 0.18 13.04 11.32
N ASN A 276 1.46 13.34 11.16
CA ASN A 276 1.97 14.70 11.11
C ASN A 276 1.93 15.18 9.65
N PHE A 277 0.78 15.71 9.24
CA PHE A 277 0.49 16.16 7.87
C PHE A 277 1.13 17.53 7.50
N SER A 278 2.39 17.78 7.87
CA SER A 278 3.02 19.09 7.63
C SER A 278 3.53 19.29 6.20
N CYS A 279 3.59 18.26 5.35
CA CYS A 279 4.14 18.36 4.01
C CYS A 279 3.09 18.66 2.93
N THR A 280 3.42 19.56 2.00
CA THR A 280 2.65 19.97 0.81
C THR A 280 2.13 18.80 -0.03
N LEU A 281 2.79 17.63 0.02
CA LEU A 281 2.36 16.36 -0.58
C LEU A 281 0.94 15.90 -0.19
N TRP A 282 0.34 16.44 0.86
CA TRP A 282 -1.01 16.07 1.31
C TRP A 282 -2.05 17.19 1.21
N ARG A 283 -1.67 18.40 0.77
CA ARG A 283 -2.56 19.57 0.72
C ARG A 283 -3.50 19.59 -0.49
N GLY A 284 -3.94 18.42 -0.95
CA GLY A 284 -5.16 18.31 -1.73
C GLY A 284 -6.35 18.21 -0.77
N ILE A 285 -6.73 19.35 -0.18
CA ILE A 285 -8.02 19.55 0.49
C ILE A 285 -8.88 20.37 -0.47
#